data_AF-T1GZH4-F1
#
_entry.id   AF-T1GZH4-F1
#
_cell.length_a   1.000
_cell.length_b   1.000
_cell.length_c   1.000
_cell.angle_alpha   90.00
_cell.angle_beta   90.00
_cell.angle_gamma   90.00
#
_symmetry.space_group_name_H-M   'P 1'
#
loop_
_entity.id
_entity.type
_entity.pdbx_description
1 polymer ?
#
loop_
_entity_poly.entity_id
_entity_poly.type
_entity_poly.pdbx_seq_one_letter_code
_entity_poly.pdbx_strand_id
1 'polypeptide(L)' 'MHMRIQRNDNGQYILGQFSRPFDSIPEMIRHFCLNRLPVRGAEHMCLIEPVIVQLL' A
#
# COMPACT_ATOMS: atom_id res chain seq x y z
N MET A 1 2.01 -9.27 -8.56
CA MET A 1 2.41 -9.06 -7.15
C MET A 1 1.17 -8.83 -6.33
N HIS A 2 0.95 -9.60 -5.25
CA HIS A 2 -0.18 -9.38 -4.34
C HIS A 2 0.38 -8.89 -3.00
N MET A 3 -0.08 -7.72 -2.54
CA MET A 3 0.28 -7.16 -1.23
C MET A 3 -0.96 -7.14 -0.35
N ARG A 4 -0.79 -7.54 0.92
CA ARG A 4 -1.87 -7.53 1.90
C ARG A 4 -1.88 -6.20 2.65
N ILE A 5 -3.03 -5.53 2.70
CA ILE A 5 -3.28 -4.44 3.65
C ILE A 5 -3.79 -5.06 4.95
N GLN A 6 -3.19 -4.68 6.07
CA GLN A 6 -3.58 -5.13 7.41
C GLN A 6 -3.91 -3.93 8.28
N ARG A 7 -4.91 -4.08 9.15
CA ARG A 7 -5.22 -3.10 10.20
C ARG A 7 -4.62 -3.58 11.51
N ASN A 8 -3.86 -2.73 12.19
CA ASN A 8 -3.29 -3.05 13.51
C ASN A 8 -4.27 -2.71 14.65
N ASP A 9 -3.90 -3.05 15.88
CA ASP A 9 -4.73 -2.83 17.08
C ASP A 9 -4.97 -1.34 17.38
N ASN A 10 -4.08 -0.46 16.91
CA ASN A 10 -4.24 1.00 16.99
C ASN A 10 -5.16 1.56 15.89
N GLY A 11 -5.75 0.69 15.05
CA GLY A 11 -6.67 1.06 13.99
C GLY A 11 -6.00 1.58 12.71
N GLN A 12 -4.67 1.53 12.60
CA GLN A 12 -3.88 2.02 11.48
C GLN A 12 -3.62 0.94 10.43
N TYR A 13 -3.27 1.34 9.21
CA TYR A 13 -3.10 0.46 8.05
C TYR A 13 -1.62 0.23 7.71
N ILE A 14 -1.27 -1.02 7.41
CA ILE A 14 0.08 -1.48 7.03
C ILE A 14 -0.02 -2.23 5.70
N LEU A 15 0.87 -1.94 4.76
CA LEU A 15 1.01 -2.61 3.48
C LEU A 15 2.17 -3.64 3.54
N GLY A 16 1.83 -4.93 3.54
CA GLY A 16 2.81 -6.02 3.68
C GLY A 16 3.29 -6.21 5.13
N GLN A 17 4.58 -6.49 5.31
CA GLN A 17 5.22 -6.74 6.62
C GLN A 17 6.20 -5.64 7.05
N PHE A 18 6.63 -4.77 6.14
CA PHE A 18 7.72 -3.81 6.38
C PHE A 18 7.32 -2.34 6.17
N SER A 19 6.05 -2.05 5.86
CA SER A 19 5.62 -0.65 5.80
C SER A 19 5.46 -0.07 7.20
N ARG A 20 5.63 1.24 7.29
CA ARG A 20 5.12 2.02 8.43
C ARG A 20 3.58 1.93 8.52
N PRO A 21 2.98 2.19 9.70
CA PRO A 21 1.53 2.38 9.81
C PRO A 21 1.09 3.72 9.21
N PHE A 22 -0.15 3.76 8.71
CA PHE A 22 -0.82 4.94 8.16
C PHE A 22 -2.22 5.10 8.76
N ASP A 23 -2.71 6.32 8.91
CA ASP A 23 -4.01 6.56 9.55
C ASP A 23 -5.18 6.27 8.59
N SER A 24 -4.92 6.27 7.27
CA SER A 24 -5.92 5.89 6.26
C SER A 24 -5.32 5.17 5.05
N ILE A 25 -6.13 4.37 4.37
CA ILE A 25 -5.74 3.70 3.11
C ILE A 25 -5.35 4.73 2.03
N PRO A 26 -6.11 5.81 1.76
CA PRO A 26 -5.72 6.79 0.74
C PRO A 26 -4.35 7.43 1.01
N GLU A 27 -4.01 7.73 2.27
CA GLU A 27 -2.70 8.26 2.64
C GLU A 27 -1.58 7.25 2.32
N MET A 28 -1.78 5.98 2.68
CA MET A 28 -0.86 4.89 2.37
C MET A 28 -0.63 4.73 0.86
N ILE A 29 -1.71 4.76 0.06
CA ILE A 29 -1.62 4.68 -1.40
C ILE A 29 -0.83 5.87 -1.96
N ARG A 30 -1.14 7.11 -1.52
CA ARG A 30 -0.41 8.31 -1.96
C ARG A 30 1.08 8.24 -1.64
N HIS A 31 1.46 7.70 -0.49
CA HIS A 31 2.86 7.51 -0.14
C HIS A 31 3.58 6.60 -1.14
N PHE A 32 2.98 5.47 -1.49
CA PHE A 32 3.56 4.51 -2.43
C PHE A 32 3.45 4.91 -3.90
N CYS A 33 2.72 5.97 -4.24
CA CYS A 33 2.85 6.64 -5.53
C CYS A 33 4.21 7.34 -5.68
N LEU A 34 4.76 7.85 -4.57
CA LEU A 34 6.00 8.65 -4.56
C LEU A 34 7.22 7.87 -4.07
N ASN A 35 6.99 6.75 -3.39
CA ASN A 35 8.02 5.96 -2.74
C ASN A 35 7.96 4.50 -3.18
N ARG A 36 9.13 3.89 -3.26
CA ARG A 36 9.32 2.49 -3.65
C ARG A 36 8.57 1.52 -2.72
N LEU A 37 8.04 0.45 -3.29
CA LEU A 37 7.33 -0.59 -2.55
C LEU A 37 8.27 -1.39 -1.64
N PRO A 38 7.86 -1.72 -0.40
CA PRO A 38 8.68 -2.48 0.55
C PRO A 38 8.54 -4.00 0.32
N VAL A 39 8.75 -4.47 -0.91
CA VAL A 39 8.59 -5.88 -1.30
C VAL A 39 9.85 -6.41 -1.96
N ARG A 40 10.34 -7.54 -1.44
CA ARG A 40 11.48 -8.25 -2.04
C ARG A 40 11.23 -8.57 -3.51
N GLY A 41 12.16 -8.17 -4.38
CA GLY A 41 12.07 -8.37 -5.83
C GLY A 41 11.23 -7.33 -6.58
N ALA A 42 10.67 -6.35 -5.87
CA ALA A 42 9.94 -5.22 -6.45
C ALA A 42 10.26 -3.90 -5.75
N GLU A 43 11.43 -3.81 -5.10
CA GLU A 43 11.82 -2.58 -4.40
C GLU A 43 12.04 -1.41 -5.38
N HIS A 44 11.99 -1.65 -6.70
CA HIS A 44 12.10 -0.62 -7.72
C HIS A 44 10.74 -0.10 -8.21
N MET A 45 9.63 -0.71 -7.82
CA MET A 45 8.28 -0.33 -8.27
C MET A 45 7.65 0.73 -7.34
N CYS A 46 6.81 1.58 -7.91
CA CYS A 46 5.88 2.49 -7.22
C CYS A 46 4.45 2.24 -7.76
N LEU A 47 3.44 2.74 -7.06
CA LEU A 47 2.06 2.77 -7.59
C LEU A 47 1.95 3.88 -8.63
N ILE A 48 1.49 3.57 -9.84
CA ILE A 48 1.48 4.54 -10.95
C ILE A 48 0.06 5.01 -11.24
N GLU A 49 -0.77 4.13 -11.77
CA GLU A 49 -2.16 4.46 -12.14
C GLU A 49 -3.16 3.56 -11.41
N PRO A 50 -4.23 4.13 -10.82
CA PRO A 50 -5.30 3.35 -10.24
C PRO A 50 -6.13 2.68 -11.34
N VAL A 51 -6.39 1.38 -11.18
CA VAL A 51 -7.35 0.66 -12.03
C VAL A 51 -8.72 0.76 -11.37
N ILE A 52 -9.63 1.51 -11.98
CA ILE A 52 -11.02 1.63 -11.51
C ILE A 52 -11.77 0.39 -11.99
N VAL A 53 -12.29 -0.39 -11.06
CA VAL A 53 -13.23 -1.46 -11.35
C VAL A 53 -14.59 -1.08 -10.76
N GLN A 54 -15.60 -1.05 -11.61
CA GLN A 54 -16.99 -0.95 -11.19
C GLN A 54 -17.54 -2.38 -11.17
N LEU A 55 -17.69 -2.94 -9.97
CA LEU A 55 -18.34 -4.24 -9.81
C LEU A 55 -19.85 -4.02 -9.91
N LEU A 56 -20.48 -4.69 -10.87
CA LEU A 56 -21.92 -4.69 -11.13
C LEU A 56 -22.68 -5.51 -10.09
#